data_AF-A0A924HF53-F1
#
_entry.id   AF-A0A924HF53-F1
#
_cell.length_a   1.000
_cell.length_b   1.000
_cell.length_c   1.000
_cell.angle_alpha   90.00
_cell.angle_beta   90.00
_cell.angle_gamma   90.00
#
_symmetry.space_group_name_H-M   'P 1'
#
loop_
_entity.id
_entity.type
_entity.pdbx_description
1 polymer ?
#
loop_
_entity_poly.entity_id
_entity_poly.type
_entity_poly.pdbx_seq_one_letter_code
_entity_poly.pdbx_strand_id
1 'polypeptide(L)' 'MRVHFIAIGGAAMHNLAIALHLKGFNVTGSDDVIYEPSKTRLRNHQ' A
#
# COMPACT_ATOMS: atom_id res chain seq x y z
N MET A 1 -0.04 5.93 15.00
CA MET A 1 -1.08 4.92 14.67
C MET A 1 -0.55 4.01 13.57
N ARG A 2 -0.79 2.68 13.67
CA ARG A 2 -0.34 1.68 12.69
C ARG A 2 -1.53 1.20 11.87
N VAL A 3 -1.39 1.16 10.55
CA VAL A 3 -2.42 0.68 9.62
C VAL A 3 -1.88 -0.53 8.87
N HIS A 4 -2.65 -1.61 8.83
CA HIS A 4 -2.31 -2.80 8.05
C HIS A 4 -3.41 -3.07 7.02
N PHE A 5 -3.04 -3.08 5.74
CA PHE A 5 -3.96 -3.40 4.64
C PHE A 5 -3.95 -4.90 4.35
N ILE A 6 -5.14 -5.47 4.17
CA ILE A 6 -5.32 -6.80 3.59
C ILE A 6 -5.78 -6.58 2.14
N ALA A 7 -5.19 -7.32 1.20
CA ALA A 7 -5.36 -7.12 -0.25
C ALA A 7 -4.84 -5.74 -0.74
N ILE A 8 -3.64 -5.35 -0.32
CA ILE A 8 -3.04 -4.03 -0.65
C ILE A 8 -2.78 -3.83 -2.15
N GLY A 9 -2.65 -4.91 -2.93
CA GLY A 9 -2.42 -4.90 -4.37
C GLY A 9 -3.64 -4.46 -5.19
N GLY A 10 -4.82 -4.39 -4.58
CA GLY A 10 -6.07 -3.97 -5.23
C GLY A 10 -5.98 -2.58 -5.89
N ALA A 11 -6.80 -2.36 -6.93
CA ALA A 11 -6.72 -1.18 -7.79
C ALA A 11 -6.88 0.17 -7.06
N ALA A 12 -7.61 0.20 -5.95
CA ALA A 12 -7.76 1.40 -5.10
C ALA A 12 -6.88 1.36 -3.83
N MET A 13 -6.59 0.17 -3.32
CA MET A 13 -6.00 -0.04 -1.99
C MET A 13 -4.56 0.50 -1.90
N HIS A 14 -3.77 0.29 -2.94
CA HIS A 14 -2.38 0.76 -2.97
C HIS A 14 -2.28 2.30 -2.90
N ASN A 15 -3.17 3.04 -3.56
CA ASN A 15 -3.16 4.51 -3.51
C ASN A 15 -3.52 5.04 -2.13
N LEU A 16 -4.47 4.39 -1.45
CA LEU A 16 -4.85 4.76 -0.09
C LEU A 16 -3.71 4.46 0.89
N ALA A 17 -3.03 3.32 0.73
CA ALA A 17 -1.85 2.98 1.53
C ALA A 17 -0.75 4.04 1.40
N ILE A 18 -0.48 4.50 0.17
CA ILE A 18 0.49 5.57 -0.11
C ILE A 18 0.05 6.88 0.54
N ALA A 19 -1.22 7.28 0.39
CA ALA A 19 -1.74 8.52 0.97
C ALA A 19 -1.61 8.54 2.51
N LEU A 20 -1.85 7.40 3.17
CA LEU A 20 -1.68 7.28 4.62
C LEU A 20 -0.20 7.29 5.02
N HIS A 21 0.67 6.63 4.26
CA HIS A 21 2.12 6.70 4.48
C HIS A 21 2.63 8.14 4.40
N LEU A 22 2.23 8.89 3.35
CA LEU A 22 2.58 10.31 3.16
C LEU A 22 2.03 11.21 4.28
N LYS A 23 0.93 10.81 4.92
CA LYS A 23 0.36 11.51 6.08
C LYS A 23 1.09 11.19 7.40
N GLY A 24 2.15 10.39 7.36
CA GLY A 24 2.97 10.02 8.53
C GLY A 24 2.46 8.81 9.31
N PHE A 25 1.53 8.04 8.76
CA PHE A 25 1.12 6.78 9.38
C PHE A 25 2.11 5.66 9.08
N ASN A 26 2.32 4.77 10.04
CA ASN A 26 3.07 3.54 9.79
C ASN A 26 2.15 2.54 9.08
N VAL A 27 2.35 2.37 7.77
CA VAL A 27 1.51 1.54 6.90
C VAL A 27 2.25 0.26 6.53
N THR A 28 1.54 -0.85 6.65
CA THR A 28 1.99 -2.18 6.22
C THR A 28 0.87 -2.84 5.41
N GLY A 29 1.17 -3.88 4.64
CA GLY A 29 0.12 -4.58 3.90
C GLY A 29 0.48 -6.01 3.53
N SER A 30 -0.55 -6.78 3.20
CA SER A 30 -0.48 -8.15 2.73
C SER A 30 -1.33 -8.34 1.47
N ASP A 31 -0.88 -9.22 0.59
CA ASP A 31 -1.60 -9.71 -0.59
C ASP A 31 -0.95 -11.02 -1.04
N ASP A 32 -1.70 -11.89 -1.72
CA ASP A 32 -1.15 -13.14 -2.25
C ASP A 32 -0.18 -12.84 -3.41
N VAL A 33 -0.56 -11.92 -4.30
CA VAL A 33 0.26 -11.46 -5.41
C VAL A 33 0.02 -9.97 -5.65
N ILE A 34 1.09 -9.19 -5.68
CA ILE A 34 1.04 -7.77 -6.04
C ILE A 34 1.50 -7.62 -7.50
N TYR A 35 0.55 -7.27 -8.37
CA TYR A 35 0.80 -7.05 -9.79
C TYR A 35 1.25 -5.60 -10.09
N GLU A 36 1.77 -5.36 -11.28
CA GLU A 36 1.95 -4.00 -11.80
C GLU A 36 0.60 -3.36 -12.13
N PRO A 37 0.41 -2.04 -11.93
CA PRO A 37 1.41 -1.05 -11.48
C PRO A 37 1.54 -0.94 -9.95
N SER A 38 0.70 -1.65 -9.18
CA SER A 38 0.62 -1.53 -7.72
C SER A 38 1.98 -1.81 -7.06
N LYS A 39 2.71 -2.81 -7.55
CA LYS A 39 4.03 -3.21 -7.04
C LYS A 39 5.06 -2.08 -7.13
N THR A 40 5.27 -1.51 -8.31
CA THR A 40 6.22 -0.40 -8.48
C THR A 40 5.81 0.83 -7.68
N ARG A 41 4.51 1.15 -7.66
CA ARG A 41 3.98 2.30 -6.91
C ARG A 41 4.22 2.19 -5.41
N LEU A 42 3.92 1.03 -4.82
CA LEU A 42 4.13 0.78 -3.40
C LEU A 42 5.61 0.82 -3.02
N ARG A 43 6.49 0.25 -3.85
CA ARG A 43 7.95 0.27 -3.61
C ARG A 43 8.54 1.68 -3.66
N ASN A 44 8.04 2.54 -4.53
CA ASN A 44 8.54 3.92 -4.65
C ASN A 44 8.12 4.83 -3.48
N HIS A 45 7.20 4.37 -2.61
CA HIS A 45 6.63 5.13 -1.49
C HIS A 45 6.65 4.33 -0.17
N GLN A 46 7.60 3.41 -0.03
CA GLN A 46 7.78 2.59 1.18
C GLN A 46 8.81 3.20 2.12
#